data_AF-A0A7C4S2V0-F1
#
_entry.id   AF-A0A7C4S2V0-F1
#
_cell.length_a   1.000
_cell.length_b   1.000
_cell.length_c   1.000
_cell.angle_alpha   90.00
_cell.angle_beta   90.00
_cell.angle_gamma   90.00
#
_symmetry.space_group_name_H-M   'P 1'
#
loop_
_entity.id
_entity.type
_entity.pdbx_description
1 polymer ?
#
loop_
_entity_poly.entity_id
_entity_poly.type
_entity_poly.pdbx_seq_one_letter_code
_entity_poly.pdbx_strand_id
1 'polypeptide(L)'
;MKKIKKEDYDDLLETGQFYLLNKNYKEAIEVFKKALTIKEDYLIYYQLGLAYEGLNEVDKAREMYRKSLELKPDFDEANKRLDELVKE
;
A
#
# COMPACT_ATOMS: atom_id res chain seq x y z
N MET A 1 -23.53 -23.68 3.71
CA MET A 1 -22.53 -23.48 2.63
C MET A 1 -21.90 -22.13 2.84
N LYS A 2 -20.58 -22.06 3.10
CA LYS A 2 -19.86 -20.80 3.32
C LYS A 2 -20.12 -19.90 2.12
N LYS A 3 -20.79 -18.76 2.31
CA LYS A 3 -20.80 -17.68 1.32
C LYS A 3 -19.33 -17.34 1.10
N ILE A 4 -18.78 -17.76 -0.03
CA ILE A 4 -17.49 -17.26 -0.50
C ILE A 4 -17.79 -15.78 -0.78
N LYS A 5 -17.52 -14.92 0.21
CA LYS A 5 -17.44 -13.49 -0.04
C LYS A 5 -16.40 -13.37 -1.15
N LYS A 6 -16.84 -13.00 -2.35
CA LYS A 6 -15.92 -12.52 -3.37
C LYS A 6 -15.30 -11.29 -2.73
N GLU A 7 -14.06 -11.39 -2.27
CA GLU A 7 -13.31 -10.26 -1.74
C GLU A 7 -13.34 -9.20 -2.85
N ASP A 8 -14.10 -8.13 -2.63
CA ASP A 8 -14.10 -6.99 -3.52
C ASP A 8 -12.96 -6.04 -3.15
N TYR A 9 -12.74 -5.06 -4.00
CA TYR A 9 -11.64 -4.11 -3.83
C TYR A 9 -11.75 -3.37 -2.48
N ASP A 10 -12.97 -3.03 -2.06
CA ASP A 10 -13.23 -2.27 -0.83
C ASP A 10 -12.98 -3.13 0.42
N ASP A 11 -13.45 -4.39 0.46
CA ASP A 11 -13.17 -5.34 1.54
C ASP A 11 -11.64 -5.53 1.70
N LEU A 12 -10.88 -5.61 0.59
CA LEU A 12 -9.42 -5.75 0.62
C LEU A 12 -8.74 -4.47 1.08
N LEU A 13 -9.23 -3.29 0.68
CA LEU A 13 -8.69 -2.00 1.12
C LEU A 13 -8.84 -1.86 2.64
N GLU A 14 -10.03 -2.13 3.19
CA GLU A 14 -10.28 -2.07 4.63
C GLU A 14 -9.42 -3.08 5.40
N THR A 15 -9.34 -4.32 4.91
CA THR A 15 -8.54 -5.38 5.54
C THR A 15 -7.04 -5.04 5.53
N GLY A 16 -6.53 -4.51 4.42
CA GLY A 16 -5.13 -4.12 4.31
C GLY A 16 -4.79 -2.95 5.24
N GLN A 17 -5.68 -1.95 5.32
CA GLN A 17 -5.53 -0.84 6.27
C GLN A 17 -5.55 -1.32 7.71
N PHE A 18 -6.44 -2.26 8.05
CA PHE A 18 -6.49 -2.85 9.38
C PHE A 18 -5.15 -3.50 9.75
N TYR A 19 -4.57 -4.31 8.87
CA TYR A 19 -3.27 -4.91 9.11
C TYR A 19 -2.16 -3.87 9.24
N LEU A 20 -2.18 -2.81 8.43
CA LEU A 20 -1.21 -1.73 8.49
C LEU A 20 -1.26 -0.99 9.84
N LEU A 21 -2.46 -0.66 10.32
CA LEU A 21 -2.67 0.00 11.62
C LEU A 21 -2.21 -0.87 12.80
N ASN A 22 -2.31 -2.19 12.68
CA ASN A 22 -1.81 -3.15 13.66
C ASN A 22 -0.32 -3.48 13.49
N LYS A 23 0.39 -2.79 12.58
CA LYS A 23 1.81 -3.04 12.25
C LYS A 23 2.08 -4.45 11.73
N ASN A 24 1.05 -5.16 11.26
CA ASN A 24 1.16 -6.45 10.58
C ASN A 24 1.48 -6.21 9.11
N TYR A 25 2.69 -5.69 8.88
CA TYR A 25 3.06 -5.15 7.58
C TYR A 25 3.11 -6.22 6.47
N LYS A 26 3.52 -7.46 6.80
CA LYS A 26 3.58 -8.55 5.81
C LYS A 26 2.17 -8.93 5.32
N GLU A 27 1.23 -9.05 6.24
CA GLU A 27 -0.17 -9.32 5.94
C GLU A 27 -0.80 -8.17 5.15
N ALA A 28 -0.51 -6.92 5.54
CA ALA A 28 -0.95 -5.74 4.80
C ALA A 28 -0.46 -5.77 3.35
N ILE A 29 0.81 -6.09 3.12
CA ILE A 29 1.40 -6.20 1.78
C ILE A 29 0.67 -7.23 0.92
N GLU A 30 0.42 -8.42 1.46
CA GLU A 30 -0.25 -9.48 0.71
C GLU A 30 -1.70 -9.10 0.36
N VAL A 31 -2.40 -8.43 1.27
CA VAL A 31 -3.76 -7.95 1.02
C VAL A 31 -3.78 -6.83 -0.02
N PHE A 32 -2.89 -5.85 0.09
CA PHE A 32 -2.80 -4.75 -0.88
C PHE A 32 -2.38 -5.22 -2.28
N LYS A 33 -1.47 -6.21 -2.37
CA LYS A 33 -1.14 -6.83 -3.67
C LYS A 33 -2.34 -7.49 -4.31
N LYS A 34 -3.22 -8.14 -3.53
CA LYS A 34 -4.50 -8.65 -4.05
C LYS A 34 -5.42 -7.53 -4.52
N ALA A 35 -5.49 -6.41 -3.78
CA ALA A 35 -6.30 -5.26 -4.21
C ALA A 35 -5.83 -4.73 -5.58
N LEU A 36 -4.52 -4.68 -5.82
CA LEU A 36 -3.93 -4.29 -7.11
C LEU A 36 -4.25 -5.24 -8.26
N THR A 37 -4.57 -6.53 -8.01
CA THR A 37 -5.00 -7.43 -9.09
C THR A 37 -6.43 -7.15 -9.57
N ILE A 38 -7.22 -6.45 -8.74
CA ILE A 38 -8.59 -6.02 -9.09
C ILE A 38 -8.55 -4.67 -9.79
N LYS A 39 -7.81 -3.71 -9.23
CA LYS A 39 -7.71 -2.34 -9.74
C LYS A 39 -6.36 -1.73 -9.34
N GLU A 40 -5.67 -1.17 -10.32
CA GLU A 40 -4.54 -0.28 -10.04
C GLU A 40 -5.04 1.02 -9.40
N ASP A 41 -4.51 1.35 -8.23
CA ASP A 41 -4.92 2.52 -7.47
C ASP A 41 -3.70 3.15 -6.76
N TYR A 42 -3.52 4.45 -6.96
CA TYR A 42 -2.43 5.22 -6.36
C TYR A 42 -2.43 5.07 -4.83
N LEU A 43 -3.61 4.98 -4.21
CA LEU A 43 -3.74 4.86 -2.76
C LEU A 43 -3.17 3.53 -2.27
N ILE A 44 -3.41 2.43 -3.01
CA ILE A 44 -2.89 1.12 -2.63
C ILE A 44 -1.37 1.08 -2.75
N TYR A 45 -0.79 1.67 -3.79
CA TYR A 45 0.67 1.79 -3.90
C TYR A 45 1.26 2.59 -2.73
N TYR A 46 0.61 3.68 -2.32
CA TYR A 46 1.05 4.41 -1.13
C TYR A 46 0.97 3.59 0.16
N GLN A 47 -0.12 2.85 0.36
CA GLN A 47 -0.29 1.98 1.53
C GLN A 47 0.73 0.83 1.54
N LEU A 48 1.08 0.28 0.37
CA LEU A 48 2.20 -0.66 0.23
C LEU A 48 3.53 -0.02 0.60
N GLY A 49 3.76 1.22 0.19
CA GLY A 49 4.95 1.99 0.58
C GLY A 49 5.08 2.09 2.10
N LEU A 50 4.01 2.46 2.79
CA LEU A 50 3.97 2.53 4.26
C LEU A 50 4.25 1.15 4.91
N ALA A 51 3.71 0.08 4.34
CA ALA A 51 3.93 -1.27 4.85
C ALA A 51 5.39 -1.72 4.68
N TYR A 52 6.00 -1.46 3.52
CA TYR A 52 7.40 -1.77 3.26
C TYR A 52 8.34 -0.93 4.13
N GLU A 53 8.02 0.35 4.35
CA GLU A 53 8.74 1.23 5.28
C GLU A 53 8.69 0.67 6.71
N GLY A 54 7.52 0.21 7.15
CA GLY A 54 7.35 -0.47 8.44
C GLY A 54 8.18 -1.75 8.60
N LEU A 55 8.53 -2.41 7.51
CA LEU A 55 9.45 -3.57 7.49
C LEU A 55 10.92 -3.18 7.31
N ASN A 56 11.23 -1.88 7.26
CA ASN A 56 12.56 -1.36 6.94
C ASN A 56 13.06 -1.77 5.54
N GLU A 57 12.15 -2.13 4.63
CA GLU A 57 12.46 -2.42 3.22
C GLU A 57 12.38 -1.12 2.39
N VAL A 58 13.27 -0.18 2.73
CA VAL A 58 13.25 1.20 2.22
C VAL A 58 13.23 1.29 0.69
N ASP A 59 14.00 0.46 -0.01
CA ASP A 59 14.05 0.48 -1.47
C ASP A 59 12.69 0.14 -2.10
N LYS A 60 11.98 -0.85 -1.54
CA LYS A 60 10.64 -1.21 -2.01
C LYS A 60 9.62 -0.14 -1.62
N ALA A 61 9.74 0.46 -0.44
CA ALA A 61 8.89 1.57 -0.04
C ALA A 61 8.99 2.74 -1.04
N ARG A 62 10.22 3.15 -1.39
CA ARG A 62 10.49 4.18 -2.40
C ARG A 62 9.89 3.81 -3.77
N GLU A 63 10.03 2.56 -4.21
CA GLU A 63 9.42 2.10 -5.46
C GLU A 63 7.89 2.24 -5.45
N MET A 64 7.24 1.84 -4.36
CA MET A 64 5.79 1.92 -4.26
C MET A 64 5.29 3.37 -4.18
N TYR A 65 5.99 4.25 -3.45
CA TYR A 65 5.65 5.67 -3.44
C TYR A 65 5.80 6.31 -4.82
N ARG A 66 6.84 5.95 -5.59
CA ARG A 66 6.98 6.41 -6.98
C ARG A 66 5.81 5.94 -7.86
N LYS A 67 5.40 4.68 -7.77
CA LYS A 67 4.21 4.18 -8.50
C LYS A 67 2.92 4.91 -8.10
N SER A 68 2.77 5.25 -6.82
CA SER A 68 1.65 6.09 -6.36
C SER A 68 1.66 7.45 -7.07
N LEU A 69 2.83 8.09 -7.16
CA LEU A 69 3.01 9.40 -7.80
C LEU A 69 2.93 9.35 -9.33
N GLU A 70 3.27 8.23 -9.96
CA GLU A 70 3.04 8.01 -11.39
C GLU A 70 1.54 8.02 -11.73
N LEU A 71 0.70 7.45 -10.86
CA LEU A 71 -0.75 7.47 -11.01
C LEU A 71 -1.40 8.78 -10.54
N LYS A 72 -0.87 9.39 -9.47
CA LYS A 72 -1.34 10.65 -8.91
C LYS A 72 -0.15 11.55 -8.55
N PRO A 73 0.34 12.38 -9.50
CA PRO A 73 1.52 13.23 -9.28
C PRO A 73 1.35 14.29 -8.19
N ASP A 74 0.11 14.71 -7.93
CA ASP A 74 -0.29 15.70 -6.92
C ASP A 74 -0.63 15.05 -5.57
N PHE A 75 -0.07 13.88 -5.26
CA PHE A 75 -0.27 13.22 -3.98
C PHE A 75 0.82 13.59 -2.97
N ASP A 76 0.57 14.68 -2.24
CA ASP A 76 1.52 15.27 -1.30
C ASP A 76 2.03 14.28 -0.23
N GLU A 77 1.18 13.37 0.24
CA GLU A 77 1.57 12.37 1.23
C GLU A 77 2.64 11.42 0.70
N ALA A 78 2.49 10.92 -0.54
CA ALA A 78 3.50 10.05 -1.15
C ALA A 78 4.79 10.81 -1.48
N ASN A 79 4.69 12.05 -1.96
CA ASN A 79 5.85 12.93 -2.20
C ASN A 79 6.64 13.16 -0.91
N LYS A 80 5.94 13.53 0.17
CA LYS A 80 6.58 13.77 1.48
C LYS A 80 7.30 12.52 1.99
N ARG A 81 6.67 11.35 1.90
CA ARG A 81 7.30 10.08 2.33
C ARG A 81 8.52 9.75 1.49
N LEU A 82 8.43 9.89 0.17
CA LEU A 82 9.57 9.65 -0.71
C LEU A 82 10.74 10.58 -0.38
N ASP A 83 10.47 11.87 -0.18
CA ASP A 83 11.45 12.90 0.21
C ASP A 83 12.10 12.63 1.57
N GLU A 84 11.33 12.15 2.55
CA GLU A 84 11.85 11.71 3.86
C GLU A 84 12.82 10.55 3.68
N LEU A 85 12.45 9.56 2.85
CA LEU A 85 13.29 8.38 2.65
C LEU A 85 14.58 8.68 1.87
N VAL A 86 14.62 9.60 0.90
CA VAL A 86 15.86 9.89 0.14
C VAL A 86 16.86 10.79 0.88
N LYS A 87 16.49 11.35 2.03
CA LYS A 87 17.39 12.19 2.84
C LYS A 87 18.36 11.39 3.73
N GLU A 88 18.15 10.08 3.86
CA GLU A 88 19.06 9.13 4.50
C GLU A 88 20.03 8.50 3.49
#